data_AF-A0A7L4JXD6-F1
#
_entry.id   AF-A0A7L4JXD6-F1
#
_cell.length_a   1.000
_cell.length_b   1.000
_cell.length_c   1.000
_cell.angle_alpha   90.00
_cell.angle_beta   90.00
_cell.angle_gamma   90.00
#
_symmetry.space_group_name_H-M   'P 1'
#
loop_
_entity.id
_entity.type
_entity.pdbx_description
1 polymer ?
#
loop_
_entity_poly.entity_id
_entity_poly.type
_entity_poly.pdbx_seq_one_letter_code
_entity_poly.pdbx_strand_id
1 'polypeptide(L)'
;MREYKLVVLGSGGVGKSALTVQFVQGIFVEKYDPTIEDSYRKQVEVDAQQCMLEILDTAGTEQFTAMRDLYMKNGQGFALVYSITAQSTFNDLQDLREQILRVKDTDDVPMILVGNKCDLEDERVVGKEQGQNLARQWNNCAFLESSAKSKINVNEIFYDLVRQINRKTPVPGKARKKSSCQLL
;
A
#
# COMPACT_ATOMS: atom_id res chain seq x y z
N MET A 1 -1.97 -7.53 21.27
CA MET A 1 -1.60 -7.61 19.84
C MET A 1 -1.79 -6.24 19.24
N ARG A 2 -0.79 -5.68 18.54
CA ARG A 2 -0.90 -4.33 17.98
C ARG A 2 -1.75 -4.36 16.70
N GLU A 3 -2.65 -3.40 16.57
CA GLU A 3 -3.48 -3.21 15.38
C GLU A 3 -2.88 -2.16 14.45
N TYR A 4 -2.97 -2.42 13.15
CA TYR A 4 -2.46 -1.54 12.09
C TYR A 4 -3.59 -1.28 11.09
N LYS A 5 -3.90 0.00 10.88
CA LYS A 5 -4.92 0.45 9.91
C LYS A 5 -4.25 0.78 8.59
N LEU A 6 -4.39 -0.10 7.61
CA LEU A 6 -3.82 0.05 6.27
C LEU A 6 -4.94 0.42 5.30
N VAL A 7 -4.66 1.32 4.36
CA VAL A 7 -5.64 1.77 3.36
C VAL A 7 -5.06 1.52 1.97
N VAL A 8 -5.83 0.87 1.10
CA VAL A 8 -5.46 0.60 -0.29
C VAL A 8 -6.20 1.58 -1.19
N LEU A 9 -5.45 2.43 -1.90
CA LEU A 9 -5.98 3.52 -2.70
C LEU A 9 -5.46 3.46 -4.13
N GLY A 10 -6.22 4.04 -5.08
CA GLY A 10 -5.88 4.06 -6.50
C GLY A 10 -7.13 4.04 -7.39
N SER A 11 -6.94 4.22 -8.69
CA SER A 11 -8.03 4.32 -9.67
C SER A 11 -8.89 3.05 -9.75
N GLY A 12 -10.03 3.15 -10.44
CA GLY A 12 -10.89 1.99 -10.70
C GLY A 12 -10.15 0.89 -11.47
N GLY A 13 -10.44 -0.38 -11.19
CA GLY A 13 -9.90 -1.50 -11.98
C GLY A 13 -8.39 -1.79 -11.85
N VAL A 14 -7.64 -1.06 -11.03
CA VAL A 14 -6.19 -1.29 -10.83
C VAL A 14 -5.87 -2.58 -10.06
N GLY A 15 -6.87 -3.18 -9.39
CA GLY A 15 -6.75 -4.45 -8.67
C GLY A 15 -6.50 -4.32 -7.16
N LYS A 16 -7.00 -3.24 -6.53
CA LYS A 16 -6.96 -3.04 -5.07
C LYS A 16 -7.59 -4.21 -4.31
N SER A 17 -8.84 -4.52 -4.65
CA SER A 17 -9.60 -5.64 -4.09
C SER A 17 -8.94 -6.98 -4.39
N ALA A 18 -8.40 -7.16 -5.59
CA ALA A 18 -7.68 -8.38 -5.95
C ALA A 18 -6.44 -8.59 -5.06
N LEU A 19 -5.66 -7.53 -4.79
CA LEU A 19 -4.52 -7.60 -3.87
C LEU A 19 -4.97 -7.88 -2.43
N THR A 20 -6.00 -7.19 -1.95
CA THR A 20 -6.53 -7.35 -0.59
C THR A 20 -7.12 -8.74 -0.37
N VAL A 21 -7.95 -9.24 -1.27
CA VAL A 21 -8.55 -10.58 -1.19
C VAL A 21 -7.48 -11.65 -1.34
N GLN A 22 -6.52 -11.50 -2.26
CA GLN A 22 -5.41 -12.45 -2.38
C GLN A 22 -4.56 -12.48 -1.11
N PHE A 23 -4.31 -11.33 -0.50
CA PHE A 23 -3.62 -11.26 0.78
C PHE A 23 -4.43 -11.92 1.89
N VAL A 24 -5.73 -11.62 2.01
CA VAL A 24 -6.54 -12.05 3.15
C VAL A 24 -6.93 -13.52 3.05
N GLN A 25 -7.43 -13.94 1.88
CA GLN A 25 -8.08 -15.22 1.65
C GLN A 25 -7.23 -16.19 0.81
N GLY A 26 -6.18 -15.73 0.14
CA GLY A 26 -5.31 -16.58 -0.70
C GLY A 26 -5.96 -17.04 -2.01
N ILE A 27 -7.05 -16.38 -2.42
CA ILE A 27 -7.77 -16.62 -3.67
C ILE A 27 -7.69 -15.41 -4.59
N PHE A 28 -7.79 -15.66 -5.89
CA PHE A 28 -7.92 -14.63 -6.93
C PHE A 28 -9.26 -14.82 -7.64
N VAL A 29 -10.08 -13.77 -7.67
CA VAL A 29 -11.38 -13.75 -8.34
C VAL A 29 -11.25 -12.93 -9.61
N GLU A 30 -11.49 -13.54 -10.77
CA GLU A 30 -11.36 -12.88 -12.08
C GLU A 30 -12.49 -11.88 -12.35
N LYS A 31 -13.68 -12.08 -11.77
CA LYS A 31 -14.80 -11.16 -11.93
C LYS A 31 -14.52 -9.84 -11.22
N TYR A 32 -14.62 -8.75 -11.97
CA TYR A 32 -14.62 -7.40 -11.42
C TYR A 32 -16.03 -7.03 -10.95
N ASP A 33 -16.16 -6.83 -9.65
CA ASP A 33 -17.32 -6.17 -9.04
C ASP A 33 -16.84 -4.83 -8.44
N PRO A 34 -17.36 -3.66 -8.89
CA PRO A 34 -16.94 -2.38 -8.37
C PRO A 34 -17.11 -2.26 -6.85
N THR A 35 -16.00 -2.06 -6.14
CA THR A 35 -16.00 -1.85 -4.68
C THR A 35 -16.54 -0.48 -4.31
N ILE A 36 -17.32 -0.42 -3.22
CA ILE A 36 -17.71 0.82 -2.55
C ILE A 36 -16.69 1.10 -1.43
N GLU A 37 -16.69 0.26 -0.41
CA GLU A 37 -15.71 0.23 0.67
C GLU A 37 -15.84 -1.12 1.39
N ASP A 38 -14.74 -1.85 1.55
CA ASP A 38 -14.71 -3.12 2.29
C ASP A 38 -13.58 -3.10 3.32
N SER A 39 -13.89 -3.55 4.54
CA SER A 39 -12.90 -3.69 5.62
C SER A 39 -12.59 -5.16 5.86
N TYR A 40 -11.31 -5.51 5.80
CA TYR A 40 -10.80 -6.84 6.05
C TYR A 40 -9.90 -6.85 7.27
N ARG A 41 -9.94 -7.94 8.04
CA ARG A 41 -9.01 -8.15 9.16
C ARG A 41 -8.23 -9.42 8.97
N LYS A 42 -6.91 -9.35 9.15
CA LYS A 42 -6.04 -10.52 9.11
C LYS A 42 -4.96 -10.44 10.18
N GLN A 43 -4.86 -11.51 10.97
CA GLN A 43 -3.73 -11.71 11.87
C GLN A 43 -2.54 -12.23 11.06
N VAL A 44 -1.39 -11.59 11.21
CA VAL A 44 -0.13 -12.00 10.55
C VAL A 44 1.03 -11.91 11.54
N GLU A 45 2.16 -12.49 11.16
CA GLU A 45 3.42 -12.32 11.85
C GLU A 45 4.38 -11.50 10.98
N VAL A 46 4.81 -10.34 11.48
CA VAL A 46 5.83 -9.49 10.84
C VAL A 46 7.00 -9.33 11.80
N ASP A 47 8.20 -9.69 11.33
CA ASP A 47 9.45 -9.64 12.10
C ASP A 47 9.33 -10.35 13.47
N ALA A 48 8.76 -11.56 13.46
CA ALA A 48 8.48 -12.40 14.63
C ALA A 48 7.53 -11.77 15.67
N GLN A 49 6.68 -10.82 15.24
CA GLN A 49 5.65 -10.23 16.08
C GLN A 49 4.27 -10.43 15.45
N GLN A 50 3.36 -11.01 16.23
CA GLN A 50 1.96 -11.10 15.83
C GLN A 50 1.30 -9.72 15.86
N CYS A 51 0.67 -9.36 14.75
CA CYS A 51 -0.10 -8.14 14.59
C CYS A 51 -1.45 -8.42 13.92
N MET A 52 -2.40 -7.52 14.18
CA MET A 52 -3.69 -7.49 13.50
C MET A 52 -3.66 -6.39 12.45
N LEU A 53 -3.91 -6.73 11.20
CA LEU A 53 -4.07 -5.75 10.13
C LEU A 53 -5.56 -5.53 9.89
N GLU A 54 -5.97 -4.27 9.94
CA GLU A 54 -7.26 -3.78 9.46
C GLU A 54 -6.99 -3.12 8.10
N ILE A 55 -7.47 -3.73 7.03
CA ILE A 55 -7.22 -3.30 5.65
C ILE A 55 -8.51 -2.75 5.09
N LEU A 56 -8.50 -1.47 4.75
CA LEU A 56 -9.58 -0.81 4.06
C LEU A 56 -9.33 -0.84 2.56
N ASP A 57 -10.16 -1.58 1.83
CA ASP A 57 -10.23 -1.57 0.37
C ASP A 57 -11.26 -0.54 -0.07
N THR A 58 -10.84 0.46 -0.85
CA THR A 58 -11.71 1.59 -1.23
C THR A 58 -12.22 1.47 -2.66
N ALA A 59 -13.30 2.18 -2.97
CA ALA A 59 -13.66 2.50 -4.34
C ALA A 59 -12.52 3.15 -5.14
N GLY A 60 -12.65 3.18 -6.48
CA GLY A 60 -11.78 3.97 -7.34
C GLY A 60 -11.82 5.47 -7.02
N THR A 61 -10.75 6.19 -7.35
CA THR A 61 -10.53 7.64 -7.13
C THR A 61 -11.56 8.58 -7.76
N GLU A 62 -12.62 8.10 -8.42
CA GLU A 62 -13.70 8.93 -8.97
C GLU A 62 -14.96 8.97 -8.11
N GLN A 63 -15.03 8.18 -7.03
CA GLN A 63 -16.25 8.00 -6.24
C GLN A 63 -16.09 8.61 -4.83
N PHE A 64 -17.08 9.41 -4.41
CA PHE A 64 -17.32 9.94 -3.05
C PHE A 64 -16.14 10.63 -2.32
N THR A 65 -15.99 11.95 -2.51
CA THR A 65 -14.95 12.78 -1.87
C THR A 65 -15.04 12.86 -0.34
N ALA A 66 -16.25 12.89 0.24
CA ALA A 66 -16.44 13.09 1.68
C ALA A 66 -15.93 11.92 2.55
N MET A 67 -15.95 10.68 2.04
CA MET A 67 -15.42 9.52 2.77
C MET A 67 -13.89 9.49 2.77
N ARG A 68 -13.25 10.19 1.82
CA ARG A 68 -11.78 10.16 1.64
C ARG A 68 -11.04 10.74 2.81
N ASP A 69 -11.50 11.89 3.28
CA ASP A 69 -10.88 12.56 4.41
C ASP A 69 -10.88 11.67 5.65
N LEU A 70 -11.93 10.86 5.84
CA LEU A 70 -12.04 9.98 7.00
C LEU A 70 -10.99 8.86 6.98
N TYR A 71 -10.86 8.12 5.88
CA TYR A 71 -9.87 7.04 5.80
C TYR A 71 -8.44 7.57 5.66
N MET A 72 -8.23 8.73 5.03
CA MET A 72 -6.92 9.39 5.01
C MET A 72 -6.52 9.88 6.40
N LYS A 73 -7.46 10.43 7.18
CA LYS A 73 -7.21 10.85 8.55
C LYS A 73 -6.93 9.66 9.47
N ASN A 74 -7.68 8.57 9.34
CA ASN A 74 -7.58 7.43 10.26
C ASN A 74 -6.55 6.36 9.86
N GLY A 75 -6.20 6.26 8.57
CA GLY A 75 -5.24 5.27 8.07
C GLY A 75 -3.81 5.51 8.58
N GLN A 76 -3.11 4.47 9.00
CA GLN A 76 -1.74 4.56 9.49
C GLN A 76 -0.69 4.30 8.39
N GLY A 77 -1.06 3.57 7.35
CA GLY A 77 -0.22 3.32 6.19
C GLY A 77 -1.04 3.19 4.91
N PHE A 78 -0.47 3.64 3.79
CA PHE A 78 -1.17 3.77 2.52
C PHE A 78 -0.46 3.01 1.40
N ALA A 79 -1.17 2.10 0.75
CA ALA A 79 -0.73 1.48 -0.49
C ALA A 79 -1.38 2.20 -1.67
N LEU A 80 -0.58 2.90 -2.48
CA LEU A 80 -1.04 3.60 -3.68
C LEU A 80 -0.82 2.69 -4.89
N VAL A 81 -1.91 2.18 -5.46
CA VAL A 81 -1.90 1.13 -6.48
C VAL A 81 -2.27 1.71 -7.84
N TYR A 82 -1.44 1.46 -8.84
CA TYR A 82 -1.76 1.68 -10.26
C TYR A 82 -1.68 0.38 -11.05
N SER A 83 -2.25 0.36 -12.26
CA SER A 83 -2.09 -0.75 -13.21
C SER A 83 -0.96 -0.44 -14.16
N ILE A 84 0.01 -1.36 -14.33
CA ILE A 84 1.10 -1.13 -15.31
C ILE A 84 0.60 -1.05 -16.76
N THR A 85 -0.64 -1.52 -17.01
CA THR A 85 -1.32 -1.53 -18.31
C THR A 85 -2.14 -0.27 -18.60
N ALA A 86 -2.20 0.70 -17.68
CA ALA A 86 -2.97 1.92 -17.87
C ALA A 86 -2.24 3.15 -17.30
N GLN A 87 -1.64 3.96 -18.18
CA GLN A 87 -0.85 5.14 -17.82
C GLN A 87 -1.65 6.18 -17.02
N SER A 88 -2.94 6.37 -17.30
CA SER A 88 -3.80 7.29 -16.54
C SER A 88 -3.81 6.95 -15.05
N THR A 89 -3.92 5.66 -14.70
CA THR A 89 -3.96 5.20 -13.31
C THR A 89 -2.67 5.47 -12.54
N PHE A 90 -1.54 5.59 -13.23
CA PHE A 90 -0.26 5.99 -12.64
C PHE A 90 -0.21 7.50 -12.39
N ASN A 91 -0.68 8.29 -13.36
CA ASN A 91 -0.70 9.75 -13.27
C ASN A 91 -1.64 10.23 -12.13
N ASP A 92 -2.78 9.57 -11.96
CA ASP A 92 -3.78 9.91 -10.91
C ASP A 92 -3.21 9.81 -9.47
N LEU A 93 -2.12 9.05 -9.27
CA LEU A 93 -1.57 8.82 -7.93
C LEU A 93 -0.87 10.06 -7.34
N GLN A 94 -0.43 11.01 -8.17
CA GLN A 94 0.21 12.23 -7.68
C GLN A 94 -0.78 13.06 -6.85
N ASP A 95 -1.97 13.33 -7.40
CA ASP A 95 -3.03 14.07 -6.70
C ASP A 95 -3.48 13.35 -5.44
N LEU A 96 -3.59 12.02 -5.51
CA LEU A 96 -3.97 11.18 -4.38
C LEU A 96 -2.94 11.26 -3.24
N ARG A 97 -1.64 11.24 -3.56
CA ARG A 97 -0.57 11.42 -2.58
C ARG A 97 -0.67 12.79 -1.92
N GLU A 98 -0.81 13.85 -2.70
CA GLU A 98 -0.90 15.22 -2.18
C GLU A 98 -2.08 15.39 -1.23
N GLN A 99 -3.23 14.78 -1.53
CA GLN A 99 -4.39 14.75 -0.63
C GLN A 99 -4.06 14.04 0.70
N ILE A 100 -3.38 12.90 0.67
CA ILE A 100 -2.97 12.19 1.89
C ILE A 100 -2.06 13.07 2.75
N LEU A 101 -1.03 13.68 2.15
CA LEU A 101 -0.09 14.53 2.88
C LEU A 101 -0.80 15.74 3.50
N ARG A 102 -1.72 16.36 2.75
CA ARG A 102 -2.54 17.48 3.23
C ARG A 102 -3.44 17.09 4.40
N VAL A 103 -4.13 15.95 4.33
CA VAL A 103 -5.02 15.48 5.42
C VAL A 103 -4.21 15.04 6.64
N LYS A 104 -3.01 14.49 6.43
CA LYS A 104 -2.09 14.07 7.51
C LYS A 104 -1.32 15.21 8.15
N ASP A 105 -1.24 16.36 7.48
CA ASP A 105 -0.46 17.52 7.91
C ASP A 105 1.02 17.16 8.18
N THR A 106 1.58 16.28 7.35
CA THR A 106 2.99 15.86 7.41
C THR A 106 3.45 15.21 6.12
N ASP A 107 4.72 15.42 5.76
CA ASP A 107 5.38 14.75 4.63
C ASP A 107 5.86 13.33 4.99
N ASP A 108 5.92 13.01 6.29
CA ASP A 108 6.41 11.73 6.78
C ASP A 108 5.23 10.77 7.05
N VAL A 109 4.58 10.29 5.98
CA VAL A 109 3.47 9.32 6.04
C VAL A 109 3.95 7.92 5.58
N PRO A 110 3.71 6.83 6.34
CA PRO A 110 3.99 5.48 5.86
C PRO A 110 3.24 5.17 4.55
N MET A 111 3.99 4.91 3.49
CA MET A 111 3.45 4.83 2.14
C MET A 111 4.26 3.86 1.28
N ILE A 112 3.56 3.16 0.38
CA ILE A 112 4.19 2.34 -0.66
C ILE A 112 3.49 2.56 -2.00
N LEU A 113 4.27 2.77 -3.04
CA LEU A 113 3.82 2.82 -4.44
C LEU A 113 3.83 1.40 -5.02
N VAL A 114 2.71 0.99 -5.63
CA VAL A 114 2.50 -0.37 -6.10
C VAL A 114 2.08 -0.37 -7.58
N GLY A 115 2.94 -0.89 -8.45
CA GLY A 115 2.59 -1.18 -9.84
C GLY A 115 2.00 -2.58 -9.96
N ASN A 116 0.68 -2.71 -10.02
CA ASN A 116 0.00 -4.00 -10.09
C ASN A 116 -0.16 -4.51 -11.53
N LYS A 117 -0.48 -5.79 -11.66
CA LYS A 117 -0.63 -6.56 -12.91
C LYS A 117 0.68 -6.74 -13.67
N CYS A 118 1.80 -6.91 -12.96
CA CYS A 118 3.09 -7.18 -13.58
C CYS A 118 3.19 -8.52 -14.31
N ASP A 119 2.16 -9.36 -14.22
CA ASP A 119 1.99 -10.55 -15.05
C ASP A 119 1.57 -10.23 -16.50
N LEU A 120 1.04 -9.04 -16.77
CA LEU A 120 0.59 -8.59 -18.10
C LEU A 120 1.70 -7.79 -18.81
N GLU A 121 2.87 -8.39 -18.99
CA GLU A 121 4.02 -7.69 -19.59
C GLU A 121 3.79 -7.24 -21.03
N ASP A 122 3.06 -8.04 -21.82
CA ASP A 122 2.74 -7.71 -23.21
C ASP A 122 1.81 -6.49 -23.34
N GLU A 123 1.10 -6.13 -22.26
CA GLU A 123 0.20 -4.98 -22.18
C GLU A 123 0.83 -3.80 -21.39
N ARG A 124 2.11 -3.89 -21.02
CA ARG A 124 2.77 -2.85 -20.22
C ARG A 124 2.84 -1.52 -20.97
N VAL A 125 2.35 -0.47 -20.32
CA VAL A 125 2.52 0.92 -20.77
C VAL A 125 3.32 1.78 -19.77
N VAL A 126 3.30 1.41 -18.48
CA VAL A 126 4.11 2.07 -17.45
C VAL A 126 5.38 1.25 -17.21
N GLY A 127 6.53 1.81 -17.55
CA GLY A 127 7.82 1.17 -17.33
C GLY A 127 8.17 1.07 -15.85
N LYS A 128 8.85 0.00 -15.45
CA LYS A 128 9.31 -0.18 -14.06
C LYS A 128 10.18 0.98 -13.56
N GLU A 129 11.01 1.53 -14.45
CA GLU A 129 11.85 2.68 -14.15
C GLU A 129 11.01 3.95 -13.85
N GLN A 130 9.87 4.13 -14.52
CA GLN A 130 8.97 5.26 -14.24
C GLN A 130 8.44 5.20 -12.80
N GLY A 131 7.99 4.01 -12.36
CA GLY A 131 7.54 3.80 -10.99
C GLY A 131 8.65 4.01 -9.95
N GLN A 132 9.86 3.51 -10.24
CA GLN A 132 11.03 3.73 -9.38
C GLN A 132 11.42 5.22 -9.28
N ASN A 133 11.39 5.94 -10.39
CA ASN A 133 11.73 7.36 -10.43
C ASN A 133 10.68 8.20 -9.68
N LEU A 134 9.39 7.89 -9.83
CA LEU A 134 8.33 8.54 -9.06
C LEU A 134 8.49 8.29 -7.55
N ALA A 135 8.79 7.05 -7.15
CA ALA A 135 9.02 6.73 -5.75
C ALA A 135 10.22 7.48 -5.15
N ARG A 136 11.31 7.67 -5.92
CA ARG A 136 12.45 8.51 -5.52
C ARG A 136 12.04 9.98 -5.31
N GLN A 137 11.25 10.53 -6.23
CA GLN A 137 10.71 11.89 -6.12
C GLN A 137 9.81 12.04 -4.88
N TRP A 138 9.18 10.95 -4.44
CA TRP A 138 8.34 10.91 -3.25
C TRP A 138 9.13 10.65 -1.96
N ASN A 139 10.26 11.35 -1.77
CA ASN A 139 11.14 11.22 -0.61
C ASN A 139 11.66 9.79 -0.38
N ASN A 140 12.06 9.10 -1.46
CA ASN A 140 12.46 7.69 -1.42
C ASN A 140 11.36 6.77 -0.84
N CYS A 141 10.12 6.97 -1.31
CA CYS A 141 8.99 6.09 -1.01
C CYS A 141 9.31 4.63 -1.39
N ALA A 142 8.75 3.68 -0.65
CA ALA A 142 8.86 2.27 -1.01
C ALA A 142 8.15 2.02 -2.35
N PHE A 143 8.73 1.15 -3.19
CA PHE A 143 8.16 0.79 -4.48
C PHE A 143 8.31 -0.70 -4.76
N LEU A 144 7.22 -1.31 -5.22
CA LEU A 144 7.18 -2.69 -5.69
C LEU A 144 6.26 -2.80 -6.90
N GLU A 145 6.58 -3.72 -7.82
CA GLU A 145 5.60 -4.24 -8.75
C GLU A 145 4.97 -5.51 -8.19
N SER A 146 3.68 -5.71 -8.43
CA SER A 146 2.92 -6.83 -7.87
C SER A 146 1.99 -7.45 -8.90
N SER A 147 1.58 -8.67 -8.61
CA SER A 147 0.51 -9.36 -9.33
C SER A 147 -0.34 -10.10 -8.33
N ALA A 148 -1.58 -9.64 -8.17
CA ALA A 148 -2.59 -10.39 -7.43
C ALA A 148 -2.82 -11.79 -8.04
N LYS A 149 -2.82 -11.90 -9.37
CA LYS A 149 -3.05 -13.17 -10.09
C LYS A 149 -1.92 -14.16 -9.88
N SER A 150 -0.68 -13.72 -10.07
CA SER A 150 0.53 -14.56 -9.98
C SER A 150 1.16 -14.58 -8.58
N LYS A 151 0.49 -14.01 -7.57
CA LYS A 151 0.94 -13.95 -6.17
C LYS A 151 2.31 -13.27 -5.98
N ILE A 152 2.65 -12.31 -6.84
CA ILE A 152 3.93 -11.60 -6.80
C ILE A 152 3.80 -10.40 -5.85
N ASN A 153 4.66 -10.34 -4.83
CA ASN A 153 4.78 -9.23 -3.86
C ASN A 153 3.50 -8.86 -3.09
N VAL A 154 2.46 -9.69 -3.10
CA VAL A 154 1.18 -9.41 -2.44
C VAL A 154 1.37 -9.19 -0.93
N ASN A 155 2.08 -10.08 -0.25
CA ASN A 155 2.34 -9.96 1.19
C ASN A 155 3.30 -8.80 1.51
N GLU A 156 4.30 -8.59 0.66
CA GLU A 156 5.36 -7.60 0.90
C GLU A 156 4.82 -6.17 0.97
N ILE A 157 3.75 -5.86 0.22
CA ILE A 157 3.07 -4.56 0.29
C ILE A 157 2.63 -4.25 1.73
N PHE A 158 1.89 -5.17 2.34
CA PHE A 158 1.32 -4.97 3.67
C PHE A 158 2.39 -5.08 4.77
N TYR A 159 3.36 -5.98 4.61
CA TYR A 159 4.44 -6.16 5.58
C TYR A 159 5.39 -4.96 5.60
N ASP A 160 5.70 -4.37 4.45
CA ASP A 160 6.52 -3.16 4.41
C ASP A 160 5.82 -1.99 5.11
N LEU A 161 4.51 -1.79 4.89
CA LEU A 161 3.74 -0.76 5.62
C LEU A 161 3.79 -0.95 7.13
N VAL A 162 3.65 -2.19 7.63
CA VAL A 162 3.79 -2.50 9.06
C VAL A 162 5.18 -2.12 9.57
N ARG A 163 6.24 -2.45 8.83
CA ARG A 163 7.62 -2.09 9.18
C ARG A 163 7.83 -0.58 9.19
N GLN A 164 7.27 0.16 8.22
CA GLN A 164 7.33 1.62 8.18
C GLN A 164 6.63 2.25 9.39
N ILE A 165 5.42 1.80 9.74
CA ILE A 165 4.67 2.28 10.92
C ILE A 165 5.46 2.01 12.20
N ASN A 166 6.08 0.83 12.32
CA ASN A 166 6.90 0.47 13.48
C ASN A 166 8.15 1.34 13.63
N ARG A 167 8.74 1.83 12.53
CA ARG A 167 9.90 2.74 12.58
C ARG A 167 9.53 4.10 13.19
N LYS A 168 8.31 4.58 12.92
CA LYS A 168 7.82 5.90 13.40
C LYS A 168 7.22 5.85 14.79
N THR A 169 6.47 4.79 15.06
CA THR A 169 5.84 4.58 16.36
C THR A 169 6.30 3.21 16.87
N PRO A 170 7.46 3.14 17.53
CA PRO A 170 7.96 1.90 18.09
C PRO A 170 6.95 1.31 19.08
N VAL A 171 6.84 -0.03 19.09
CA VAL A 171 6.04 -0.71 20.13
C VAL A 171 6.71 -0.43 21.49
N PRO A 172 5.98 0.06 22.51
CA PRO A 172 6.54 0.26 23.85
C PRO A 172 7.16 -1.06 24.34
N GLY A 173 8.45 -1.04 24.70
CA GLY A 173 9.16 -2.19 25.27
C GLY A 173 10.33 -2.76 24.45
N LYS A 174 10.59 -2.29 23.22
CA LYS A 174 11.83 -2.62 22.48
C LYS A 174 12.72 -1.39 22.32
N ALA A 175 13.68 -1.21 23.22
CA ALA A 175 14.82 -0.33 22.98
C ALA A 175 15.56 -0.83 21.72
N ARG A 176 15.83 0.06 20.76
CA ARG A 176 16.74 -0.24 19.63
C ARG A 176 18.08 -0.70 20.21
N LYS A 177 18.45 -1.97 20.02
CA LYS A 177 19.84 -2.41 20.21
C LYS A 177 20.68 -1.63 19.19
N LYS A 178 21.33 -0.54 19.60
CA LYS A 178 22.39 0.08 18.80
C LYS A 178 23.47 -0.98 18.65
N SER A 179 23.78 -1.41 17.42
CA SER A 179 25.01 -2.17 17.18
C SER A 179 26.18 -1.23 17.47
N SER A 180 26.86 -1.50 18.58
CA SER A 180 28.17 -0.94 18.88
C SER A 180 29.11 -1.30 17.72
N CYS A 181 29.47 -0.31 16.90
CA CYS A 181 30.58 -0.44 15.98
C CYS A 181 31.86 -0.30 16.81
N GLN A 182 32.50 -1.42 17.14
CA GLN A 182 33.87 -1.41 17.66
C GLN A 182 34.81 -1.33 16.47
N LEU A 183 35.37 -0.14 16.24
CA LEU A 183 36.60 0.02 15.49
C LEU A 183 37.74 -0.36 16.44
N LEU A 184 38.38 -1.50 16.16
CA LEU A 184 39.73 -1.83 16.59
C LEU A 184 40.71 -1.36 15.51
#